data_AF-A0A972AF78-F1
#
_entry.id   AF-A0A972AF78-F1
#
_cell.length_a   1.000
_cell.length_b   1.000
_cell.length_c   1.000
_cell.angle_alpha   90.00
_cell.angle_beta   90.00
_cell.angle_gamma   90.00
#
_symmetry.space_group_name_H-M   'P 1'
#
loop_
_entity.id
_entity.type
_entity.pdbx_description
1 polymer ?
#
loop_
_entity_poly.entity_id
_entity_poly.type
_entity_poly.pdbx_seq_one_letter_code
_entity_poly.pdbx_strand_id
1 'polypeptide(L)'
;MHGVDRTRRILASSQTSTVSDFLITRDGVEIKLELMNDYTGYWRRYNVLHLRDFKFNQLKKSSAVLICISVPTGEFALYDFNEDIRARYMPSHRPYGGKPAYEIGIQNEMIEKIGENNIQMAIIEIFDRRRA
;
A
#
# COMPACT_ATOMS: atom_id res chain seq x y z
N MET A 1 -1.65 -32.51 -21.16
CA MET A 1 -1.07 -32.09 -19.88
C MET A 1 -1.66 -30.75 -19.52
N HIS A 2 -2.39 -30.72 -18.40
CA HIS A 2 -3.13 -29.56 -17.91
C HIS A 2 -2.17 -28.51 -17.34
N GLY A 3 -2.14 -27.33 -17.94
CA GLY A 3 -1.61 -26.10 -17.32
C GLY A 3 -2.77 -25.14 -17.20
N VAL A 4 -3.41 -25.16 -16.04
CA VAL A 4 -4.60 -24.38 -15.68
C VAL A 4 -4.21 -22.90 -15.61
N ASP A 5 -4.29 -22.19 -16.74
CA ASP A 5 -4.36 -20.73 -16.77
C ASP A 5 -5.80 -20.31 -16.46
N ARG A 6 -6.23 -20.58 -15.21
CA ARG A 6 -7.52 -20.11 -14.70
C ARG A 6 -7.38 -18.63 -14.36
N THR A 7 -7.56 -17.80 -15.39
CA THR A 7 -8.21 -16.49 -15.30
C THR A 7 -7.78 -15.63 -14.11
N ARG A 8 -6.68 -14.89 -14.23
CA ARG A 8 -6.48 -13.65 -13.46
C ARG A 8 -7.57 -12.66 -13.87
N ARG A 9 -8.74 -12.73 -13.22
CA ARG A 9 -9.75 -11.66 -13.29
C ARG A 9 -9.28 -10.53 -12.37
N ILE A 10 -8.60 -9.54 -12.94
CA ILE A 10 -8.51 -8.21 -12.32
C ILE A 10 -9.92 -7.63 -12.42
N LEU A 11 -10.67 -7.67 -11.32
CA LEU A 11 -11.97 -7.01 -11.26
C LEU A 11 -11.71 -5.50 -11.21
N ALA A 12 -11.89 -4.82 -12.34
CA ALA A 12 -11.90 -3.36 -12.39
C ALA A 12 -13.11 -2.88 -11.57
N SER A 13 -12.89 -2.49 -10.32
CA SER A 13 -13.92 -1.95 -9.44
C SER A 13 -14.12 -0.45 -9.72
N SER A 14 -14.55 -0.11 -10.93
CA SER A 14 -15.13 1.20 -11.21
C SER A 14 -16.56 1.27 -10.70
N GLN A 15 -16.73 1.44 -9.39
CA GLN A 15 -17.85 2.15 -8.77
C GLN A 15 -17.64 2.22 -7.24
N THR A 16 -17.42 3.45 -6.74
CA THR A 16 -17.52 3.86 -5.33
C THR A 16 -16.58 3.19 -4.30
N SER A 17 -15.36 3.72 -4.21
CA SER A 17 -14.67 4.10 -2.96
C SER A 17 -14.82 3.22 -1.71
N THR A 18 -14.57 1.90 -1.73
CA THR A 18 -14.39 1.15 -0.46
C THR A 18 -13.69 -0.21 -0.53
N VAL A 19 -13.11 -0.59 -1.68
CA VAL A 19 -12.50 -1.92 -1.85
C VAL A 19 -11.00 -1.73 -2.04
N SER A 20 -10.19 -2.55 -1.36
CA SER A 20 -8.75 -2.61 -1.62
C SER A 20 -8.51 -3.01 -3.07
N ASP A 21 -7.46 -2.49 -3.70
CA ASP A 21 -7.18 -2.77 -5.12
C ASP A 21 -7.00 -4.27 -5.38
N PHE A 22 -6.41 -4.99 -4.43
CA PHE A 22 -6.17 -6.42 -4.53
C PHE A 22 -6.53 -7.15 -3.24
N LEU A 23 -6.90 -8.42 -3.38
CA LEU A 23 -6.96 -9.40 -2.30
C LEU A 23 -5.97 -10.51 -2.66
N ILE A 24 -4.98 -10.72 -1.81
CA ILE A 24 -3.93 -11.72 -2.00
C ILE A 24 -4.16 -12.83 -0.99
N THR A 25 -4.14 -14.08 -1.45
CA THR A 25 -4.36 -15.26 -0.62
C THR A 25 -3.15 -16.17 -0.67
N ARG A 26 -2.68 -16.63 0.50
CA ARG A 26 -1.60 -17.61 0.63
C ARG A 26 -1.84 -18.51 1.84
N ASP A 27 -1.80 -19.82 1.63
CA ASP A 27 -2.14 -20.90 2.58
C ASP A 27 -3.23 -20.50 3.60
N GLY A 28 -4.40 -20.10 3.08
CA GLY A 28 -5.59 -19.76 3.88
C GLY A 28 -5.58 -18.39 4.56
N VAL A 29 -4.46 -17.64 4.50
CA VAL A 29 -4.39 -16.25 4.97
C VAL A 29 -4.74 -15.31 3.82
N GLU A 30 -5.57 -14.31 4.10
CA GLU A 30 -5.95 -13.27 3.15
C GLU A 30 -5.40 -11.91 3.60
N ILE A 31 -4.78 -11.20 2.67
CA ILE A 31 -4.28 -9.84 2.87
C ILE A 31 -4.89 -8.94 1.80
N LYS A 32 -5.53 -7.86 2.25
CA LYS A 32 -5.94 -6.76 1.37
C LYS A 32 -4.71 -5.93 1.03
N LEU A 33 -4.45 -5.73 -0.25
CA LEU A 33 -3.36 -4.89 -0.74
C LEU A 33 -3.95 -3.67 -1.45
N GLU A 34 -3.45 -2.50 -1.09
CA GLU A 34 -3.78 -1.21 -1.70
C GLU A 34 -2.55 -0.66 -2.42
N LEU A 35 -2.74 -0.13 -3.63
CA LEU A 35 -1.70 0.46 -4.46
C LEU A 35 -1.83 1.98 -4.49
N MET A 36 -0.76 2.67 -4.11
CA MET A 36 -0.61 4.12 -4.26
C MET A 36 0.51 4.42 -5.24
N ASN A 37 0.16 5.01 -6.38
CA ASN A 37 1.12 5.48 -7.37
C ASN A 37 1.39 6.98 -7.19
N ASP A 38 2.65 7.33 -6.96
CA ASP A 38 3.12 8.70 -6.95
C ASP A 38 3.81 9.03 -8.27
N TYR A 39 3.09 9.76 -9.10
CA TYR A 39 3.57 10.25 -10.39
C TYR A 39 4.46 11.50 -10.28
N THR A 40 4.58 12.09 -9.09
CA THR A 40 5.33 13.33 -8.86
C THR A 40 6.68 13.10 -8.19
N GLY A 41 6.88 11.94 -7.57
CA GLY A 41 8.05 11.63 -6.75
C GLY A 41 8.05 12.34 -5.40
N TYR A 42 6.90 12.89 -4.98
CA TYR A 42 6.72 13.59 -3.71
C TYR A 42 7.16 12.75 -2.52
N TRP A 43 6.63 11.54 -2.36
CA TRP A 43 6.88 10.79 -1.12
C TRP A 43 8.35 10.42 -1.01
N ARG A 44 8.98 10.13 -2.14
CA ARG A 44 10.38 9.79 -2.20
C ARG A 44 11.29 10.98 -1.92
N ARG A 45 10.93 12.15 -2.43
CA ARG A 45 11.68 13.39 -2.24
C ARG A 45 11.65 13.86 -0.78
N TYR A 46 10.50 13.72 -0.12
CA TYR A 46 10.30 14.24 1.24
C TYR A 46 10.32 13.15 2.31
N ASN A 47 10.49 11.88 1.94
CA ASN A 47 10.40 10.71 2.81
C ASN A 47 9.13 10.68 3.68
N VAL A 48 8.03 11.17 3.13
CA VAL A 48 6.73 11.20 3.80
C VAL A 48 5.61 10.88 2.83
N LEU A 49 4.62 10.15 3.32
CA LEU A 49 3.37 9.90 2.63
C LEU A 49 2.26 10.68 3.33
N HIS A 50 1.44 11.38 2.55
CA HIS A 50 0.18 11.93 3.05
C HIS A 50 -0.96 11.04 2.61
N LEU A 51 -1.77 10.59 3.56
CA LEU A 51 -2.99 9.85 3.32
C LEU A 51 -4.17 10.66 3.83
N ARG A 52 -5.24 10.76 3.04
CA ARG A 52 -6.48 11.38 3.51
C ARG A 52 -7.03 10.58 4.68
N ASP A 53 -7.61 11.28 5.67
CA ASP A 53 -8.10 10.68 6.92
C ASP A 53 -8.92 9.39 6.70
N PHE A 54 -9.93 9.46 5.83
CA PHE A 54 -10.76 8.29 5.47
C PHE A 54 -9.93 7.09 4.98
N LYS A 55 -8.90 7.33 4.15
CA LYS A 55 -8.06 6.27 3.58
C LYS A 55 -7.19 5.62 4.65
N PHE A 56 -6.56 6.44 5.51
CA PHE A 56 -5.77 5.93 6.63
C PHE A 56 -6.61 5.06 7.57
N ASN A 57 -7.79 5.55 7.96
CA ASN A 57 -8.71 4.83 8.84
C ASN A 57 -9.22 3.52 8.20
N GLN A 58 -9.43 3.50 6.88
CA GLN A 58 -9.81 2.29 6.16
C GLN A 58 -8.69 1.24 6.14
N LEU A 59 -7.45 1.66 5.87
CA LEU A 59 -6.29 0.77 5.87
C LEU A 59 -6.06 0.16 7.26
N LYS A 60 -6.18 0.99 8.33
CA LYS A 60 -6.14 0.52 9.72
C LYS A 60 -7.27 -0.46 10.04
N LYS A 61 -8.52 -0.12 9.73
CA LYS A 61 -9.69 -0.99 10.01
C LYS A 61 -9.59 -2.34 9.32
N SER A 62 -8.96 -2.40 8.15
CA SER A 62 -8.89 -3.60 7.33
C SER A 62 -7.57 -4.37 7.46
N SER A 63 -6.65 -3.93 8.34
CA SER A 63 -5.28 -4.44 8.45
C SER A 63 -4.64 -4.68 7.07
N ALA A 64 -4.81 -3.73 6.16
CA ALA A 64 -4.35 -3.86 4.78
C ALA A 64 -2.84 -3.64 4.67
N VAL A 65 -2.25 -4.12 3.59
CA VAL A 65 -0.92 -3.71 3.16
C VAL A 65 -1.09 -2.56 2.17
N LEU A 66 -0.30 -1.51 2.32
CA LEU A 66 -0.21 -0.41 1.35
C LEU A 66 1.14 -0.49 0.63
N ILE A 67 1.11 -0.64 -0.68
CA ILE A 67 2.29 -0.48 -1.54
C ILE A 67 2.32 0.94 -2.12
N CYS A 68 3.43 1.63 -1.92
CA CYS A 68 3.69 2.97 -2.43
C CYS A 68 4.73 2.86 -3.55
N ILE A 69 4.37 3.23 -4.78
CA ILE A 69 5.28 3.23 -5.92
C ILE A 69 5.61 4.68 -6.29
N SER A 70 6.88 5.04 -6.39
CA SER A 70 7.33 6.28 -7.01
C SER A 70 7.63 6.01 -8.47
N VAL A 71 6.75 6.47 -9.36
CA VAL A 71 6.89 6.25 -10.80
C VAL A 71 8.14 6.93 -11.36
N PRO A 72 8.49 8.18 -10.97
CA PRO A 72 9.68 8.85 -11.51
C PRO A 72 11.01 8.18 -11.12
N THR A 73 11.09 7.53 -9.97
CA THR A 73 12.35 6.94 -9.48
C THR A 73 12.40 5.42 -9.59
N GLY A 74 11.27 4.77 -9.89
CA GLY A 74 11.19 3.31 -9.97
C GLY A 74 11.45 2.66 -8.61
N GLU A 75 11.02 3.29 -7.52
CA GLU A 75 11.19 2.79 -6.15
C GLU A 75 9.83 2.48 -5.52
N PHE A 76 9.82 1.59 -4.54
CA PHE A 76 8.64 1.29 -3.75
C PHE A 76 8.95 1.17 -2.26
N ALA A 77 7.89 1.28 -1.46
CA ALA A 77 7.88 0.97 -0.03
C ALA A 77 6.56 0.29 0.33
N LEU A 78 6.57 -0.52 1.38
CA LEU A 78 5.40 -1.25 1.88
C LEU A 78 5.11 -0.87 3.33
N TYR A 79 3.83 -0.69 3.63
CA TYR A 79 3.33 -0.57 5.01
C TYR A 79 2.37 -1.71 5.32
N ASP A 80 2.63 -2.43 6.41
CA ASP A 80 1.68 -3.36 6.98
C ASP A 80 0.81 -2.64 8.03
N PHE A 81 -0.46 -2.36 7.73
CA PHE A 81 -1.37 -1.73 8.71
C PHE A 81 -1.87 -2.69 9.81
N ASN A 82 -1.45 -3.96 9.81
CA ASN A 82 -1.55 -4.84 10.96
C ASN A 82 -0.55 -4.46 12.07
N GLU A 83 0.50 -3.71 11.73
CA GLU A 83 1.48 -3.16 12.66
C GLU A 83 1.07 -1.75 13.14
N ASP A 84 1.74 -1.24 14.18
CA ASP A 84 1.56 0.14 14.59
C ASP A 84 2.21 1.08 13.55
N ILE A 85 1.42 2.03 13.05
CA ILE A 85 1.88 2.96 12.02
C ILE A 85 2.00 4.32 12.68
N ARG A 86 3.25 4.75 12.91
CA ARG A 86 3.54 6.08 13.44
C ARG A 86 3.10 7.13 12.43
N ALA A 87 1.97 7.76 12.70
CA ALA A 87 1.35 8.75 11.84
C ALA A 87 1.05 10.04 12.61
N ARG A 88 1.28 11.18 11.98
CA ARG A 88 0.97 12.51 12.51
C ARG A 88 -0.35 12.99 11.91
N TYR A 89 -1.36 13.20 12.76
CA TYR A 89 -2.64 13.76 12.31
C TYR A 89 -2.48 15.22 11.85
N MET A 90 -3.06 15.54 10.71
CA MET A 90 -3.10 16.87 10.11
C MET A 90 -4.57 17.28 9.98
N PRO A 91 -5.10 18.15 10.86
CA PRO A 91 -6.54 18.49 10.87
C PRO A 91 -6.98 19.23 9.60
N SER A 92 -6.07 19.95 8.95
CA SER A 92 -6.32 20.60 7.67
C SER A 92 -5.12 20.45 6.74
N HIS A 93 -5.34 19.87 5.56
CA HIS A 93 -4.29 19.65 4.57
C HIS A 93 -4.66 20.29 3.23
N ARG A 94 -3.90 21.32 2.82
CA ARG A 94 -4.18 22.15 1.64
C ARG A 94 -4.31 21.35 0.33
N PRO A 95 -3.44 20.37 0.02
CA PRO A 95 -3.59 19.51 -1.17
C PRO A 95 -4.93 18.76 -1.24
N TYR A 96 -5.58 18.51 -0.09
CA TYR A 96 -6.89 17.86 -0.03
C TYR A 96 -8.04 18.87 0.16
N GLY A 97 -7.82 20.15 -0.16
CA GLY A 97 -8.84 21.19 -0.05
C GLY A 97 -9.18 21.53 1.40
N GLY A 98 -8.20 21.46 2.31
CA GLY A 98 -8.38 21.77 3.73
C GLY A 98 -8.96 20.63 4.56
N LYS A 99 -9.17 19.46 3.97
CA LYS A 99 -9.65 18.24 4.65
C LYS A 99 -8.55 17.59 5.49
N PRO A 100 -8.91 16.80 6.51
CA PRO A 100 -7.93 16.14 7.37
C PRO A 100 -7.18 15.01 6.65
N ALA A 101 -5.97 14.76 7.15
CA ALA A 101 -5.03 13.77 6.63
C ALA A 101 -4.12 13.23 7.73
N TYR A 102 -3.37 12.19 7.41
CA TYR A 102 -2.26 11.69 8.20
C TYR A 102 -0.99 11.76 7.39
N GLU A 103 0.09 12.19 8.04
CA GLU A 103 1.45 12.06 7.51
C GLU A 103 2.12 10.84 8.11
N ILE A 104 2.67 9.99 7.25
CA ILE A 104 3.42 8.79 7.62
C ILE A 104 4.85 8.97 7.13
N GLY A 105 5.84 8.77 8.00
CA GLY A 105 7.25 8.81 7.61
C GLY A 105 7.68 7.52 6.91
N ILE A 106 8.43 7.65 5.82
CA ILE A 106 9.05 6.53 5.09
C ILE A 106 10.52 6.48 5.49
N GLN A 107 10.93 5.40 6.13
CA GLN A 107 12.33 5.19 6.52
C GLN A 107 13.13 4.71 5.30
N ASN A 108 14.40 5.12 5.19
CA ASN A 108 15.22 4.79 4.01
C ASN A 108 15.40 3.28 3.84
N GLU A 109 15.39 2.54 4.95
CA GLU A 109 15.52 1.09 5.02
C GLU A 109 14.31 0.36 4.43
N MET A 110 13.16 1.03 4.34
CA MET A 110 11.94 0.49 3.72
C MET A 110 11.88 0.72 2.21
N ILE A 111 12.79 1.53 1.65
CA ILE A 111 12.75 1.94 0.25
C ILE A 111 13.59 0.98 -0.58
N GLU A 112 12.96 0.38 -1.58
CA GLU A 112 13.61 -0.51 -2.52
C GLU A 112 13.41 -0.03 -3.97
N LYS A 113 14.41 -0.27 -4.83
CA LYS A 113 14.22 -0.12 -6.28
C LYS A 113 13.39 -1.28 -6.81
N ILE A 114 12.41 -1.01 -7.67
CA ILE A 114 11.62 -2.06 -8.31
C ILE A 114 12.55 -2.90 -9.19
N GLY A 115 12.60 -4.20 -8.91
CA GLY A 115 13.31 -5.22 -9.67
C GLY A 115 12.36 -6.31 -10.16
N GLU A 116 12.90 -7.42 -10.64
CA GLU A 116 12.13 -8.48 -11.29
C GLU A 116 11.06 -9.11 -10.37
N ASN A 117 11.40 -9.39 -9.10
CA ASN A 117 10.53 -10.11 -8.17
C ASN A 117 10.47 -9.53 -6.75
N ASN A 118 11.14 -8.42 -6.46
CA ASN A 118 11.31 -7.98 -5.07
C ASN A 118 10.02 -7.46 -4.42
N ILE A 119 9.08 -6.88 -5.17
CA ILE A 119 7.74 -6.57 -4.65
C ILE A 119 7.03 -7.85 -4.17
N GLN A 120 7.09 -8.93 -4.98
CA GLN A 120 6.49 -10.20 -4.61
C GLN A 120 7.14 -10.79 -3.36
N MET A 121 8.48 -10.74 -3.28
CA MET A 121 9.22 -11.21 -2.10
C MET A 121 8.84 -10.42 -0.84
N ALA A 122 8.77 -9.10 -0.91
CA ALA A 122 8.41 -8.27 0.23
C ALA A 122 6.95 -8.52 0.69
N ILE A 123 6.02 -8.81 -0.23
CA ILE A 123 4.66 -9.24 0.12
C ILE A 123 4.68 -10.62 0.80
N ILE A 124 5.48 -11.57 0.28
CA ILE A 124 5.67 -12.91 0.87
C ILE A 124 6.20 -12.81 2.31
N GLU A 125 7.17 -11.94 2.57
CA GLU A 125 7.71 -11.70 3.90
C GLU A 125 6.64 -11.16 4.86
N ILE A 126 5.73 -10.30 4.40
CA ILE A 126 4.60 -9.84 5.20
C ILE A 126 3.68 -11.02 5.58
N PHE A 127 3.38 -11.92 4.63
CA PHE A 127 2.60 -13.13 4.94
C PHE A 127 3.27 -13.98 6.01
N ASP A 128 4.59 -14.17 5.91
CA ASP A 128 5.35 -14.99 6.84
C ASP A 128 5.38 -14.34 8.24
N ARG A 129 5.52 -13.01 8.34
CA ARG A 129 5.44 -12.26 9.60
C ARG A 129 4.06 -12.33 10.27
N ARG A 130 2.96 -12.26 9.51
CA ARG A 130 1.60 -12.32 10.07
C ARG A 130 1.19 -13.69 10.58
N ARG A 131 1.97 -14.74 10.29
CA ARG A 131 1.75 -16.11 10.78
C ARG A 131 2.52 -16.45 12.04
N ALA A 132 3.65 -15.78 12.27
CA ALA A 132 4.50 -15.98 13.43
C ALA A 132 3.85 -15.41 14.70
#